data_AF-A0A1I5C625-F1
#
_entry.id   AF-A0A1I5C625-F1
#
_cell.length_a   1.000
_cell.length_b   1.000
_cell.length_c   1.000
_cell.angle_alpha   90.00
_cell.angle_beta   90.00
_cell.angle_gamma   90.00
#
_symmetry.space_group_name_H-M   'P 1'
#
loop_
_entity.id
_entity.type
_entity.pdbx_description
1 polymer ?
#
loop_
_entity_poly.entity_id
_entity_poly.type
_entity_poly.pdbx_seq_one_letter_code
_entity_poly.pdbx_strand_id
1 'polypeptide(L)'
;MHLLRLSPVLVYCLLLLTISSCRKELSLEGTPPETEPPPAQIVTTSIQGRVLNEQRQPVQGATVSGGGVTATTDANGYFLLEKINGPDDATVVSVDKAGYFKGYRTLMVREGIIQYIQIELLLENQNPISGTSGGVIPFPEGTLTFPPGSILTGGDQPYGGPVTVRSIYINPENSTIADQMPGDLRGINEQNRQVFLRAFSMIATTMEDGAGNTLHPDSTNPAIFRIMIPNTLASSAPTEIPLWYFNGDTGFWIQEGTATREGNDYVGKITKPGYWLCATTLPQIALTAGIKDQNGNPVPNIRVTVMTKVDFIPSFAFSAEDGIFYGKVPANNVLILTVTDNCDNVLRQQEIGPFSAAATVSNISVTLPASTSLIIRGTAKDCDNTNVAAGKVIINIDGTNYAATITQGTFNTTIVRCETDPVNITLTATDNGTGKTSAMTTNASNGTITPNIVVCD
;
A
#
# COMPACT_ATOMS: atom_id res chain seq x y z
N MET A 1 -61.51 33.54 32.99
CA MET A 1 -60.38 32.66 33.39
C MET A 1 -60.86 31.21 33.37
N HIS A 2 -60.65 30.49 32.26
CA HIS A 2 -60.87 29.05 32.19
C HIS A 2 -59.52 28.37 31.96
N LEU A 3 -58.98 27.75 33.01
CA LEU A 3 -57.79 26.92 32.95
C LEU A 3 -58.21 25.53 32.42
N LEU A 4 -57.79 25.21 31.20
CA LEU A 4 -57.91 23.88 30.62
C LEU A 4 -57.00 22.90 31.40
N ARG A 5 -57.63 21.92 32.06
CA ARG A 5 -56.92 20.82 32.72
C ARG A 5 -56.42 19.85 31.65
N LEU A 6 -55.11 19.82 31.44
CA LEU A 6 -54.44 18.78 30.65
C LEU A 6 -54.55 17.43 31.37
N SER A 7 -54.98 16.40 30.63
CA SER A 7 -55.12 15.03 31.12
C SER A 7 -53.75 14.40 31.42
N PRO A 8 -53.56 13.75 32.58
CA PRO A 8 -52.30 13.09 32.95
C PRO A 8 -51.92 11.92 32.02
N VAL A 9 -52.86 11.42 31.22
CA VAL A 9 -52.62 10.37 30.22
C VAL A 9 -51.80 10.90 29.03
N LEU A 10 -51.96 12.18 28.68
CA LEU A 10 -51.22 12.78 27.55
C LEU A 10 -49.74 13.00 27.89
N VAL A 11 -49.43 13.25 29.17
CA VAL A 11 -48.05 13.39 29.66
C VAL A 11 -47.34 12.03 29.70
N TYR A 12 -48.07 10.95 30.01
CA TYR A 12 -47.50 9.60 30.02
C TYR A 12 -47.24 9.05 28.61
N CYS A 13 -48.10 9.36 27.63
CA CYS A 13 -47.84 9.04 26.22
C CYS A 13 -46.67 9.85 25.61
N LEU A 14 -46.39 11.06 26.10
CA LEU A 14 -45.26 11.87 25.63
C LEU A 14 -43.91 11.39 26.19
N LEU A 15 -43.89 10.77 27.38
CA LEU A 15 -42.69 10.19 27.99
C LEU A 15 -42.30 8.81 27.41
N LEU A 16 -43.22 8.10 26.77
CA LEU A 16 -42.93 6.82 26.10
C LEU A 16 -42.36 6.98 24.68
N LEU A 17 -42.38 8.20 24.13
CA LEU A 17 -41.81 8.53 22.81
C LEU A 17 -40.35 9.02 22.86
N THR A 18 -39.75 9.19 24.04
CA THR A 18 -38.36 9.68 24.18
C THR A 18 -37.32 8.56 24.32
N ILE A 19 -37.72 7.29 24.28
CA ILE A 19 -36.82 6.14 24.52
C ILE A 19 -36.40 5.39 23.24
N SER A 20 -36.71 5.89 22.03
CA SER A 20 -36.36 5.18 20.78
C SER A 20 -35.47 5.93 19.78
N SER A 21 -34.79 7.01 20.17
CA SER A 21 -33.93 7.76 19.23
C SER A 21 -32.53 7.99 19.80
N CYS A 22 -31.68 6.98 19.70
CA CYS A 22 -30.23 7.09 19.53
C CYS A 22 -29.66 5.68 19.31
N ARG A 23 -30.00 5.04 18.19
CA ARG A 23 -29.03 4.08 17.64
C ARG A 23 -27.96 4.94 16.97
N LYS A 24 -26.74 4.90 17.50
CA LYS A 24 -25.58 5.44 16.79
C LYS A 24 -25.49 4.68 15.48
N GLU A 25 -25.74 5.37 14.36
CA GLU A 25 -25.51 4.84 13.02
C GLU A 25 -23.99 4.77 12.83
N LEU A 26 -23.40 3.61 13.14
CA LEU A 26 -22.07 3.27 12.65
C LEU A 26 -22.12 3.35 11.12
N SER A 27 -21.21 4.12 10.53
CA SER A 27 -21.09 4.30 9.07
C SER A 27 -20.57 3.01 8.40
N LEU A 28 -21.43 1.99 8.35
CA LEU A 28 -21.24 0.76 7.60
C LEU A 28 -21.78 0.96 6.18
N GLU A 29 -21.11 1.80 5.37
CA GLU A 29 -21.50 1.92 3.96
C GLU A 29 -20.94 0.78 3.13
N GLY A 30 -21.70 -0.32 3.09
CA GLY A 30 -21.55 -1.38 2.10
C GLY A 30 -21.73 -2.76 2.71
N THR A 31 -22.84 -3.43 2.42
CA THR A 31 -22.90 -4.89 2.51
C THR A 31 -22.04 -5.47 1.37
N PRO A 32 -20.93 -6.16 1.67
CA PRO A 32 -20.13 -6.78 0.61
C PRO A 32 -20.98 -7.84 -0.11
N PRO A 33 -20.86 -7.98 -1.45
CA PRO A 33 -21.68 -8.91 -2.25
C PRO A 33 -21.69 -10.32 -1.66
N GLU A 34 -22.87 -10.91 -1.54
CA GLU A 34 -23.17 -12.09 -0.70
C GLU A 34 -22.34 -13.35 -1.04
N THR A 35 -21.77 -13.43 -2.24
CA THR A 35 -20.87 -14.52 -2.64
C THR A 35 -19.51 -14.41 -1.94
N GLU A 36 -19.17 -15.41 -1.13
CA GLU A 36 -17.81 -15.58 -0.61
C GLU A 36 -16.82 -15.65 -1.79
N PRO A 37 -15.76 -14.82 -1.81
CA PRO A 37 -14.74 -14.92 -2.85
C PRO A 37 -14.13 -16.33 -2.82
N PRO A 38 -13.71 -16.87 -3.98
CA PRO A 38 -13.01 -18.15 -4.01
C PRO A 38 -11.78 -18.09 -3.08
N PRO A 39 -11.41 -19.21 -2.44
CA PRO A 39 -10.22 -19.26 -1.60
C PRO A 39 -8.98 -18.81 -2.38
N ALA A 40 -8.13 -18.00 -1.75
CA ALA A 40 -6.86 -17.59 -2.32
C ALA A 40 -5.99 -18.80 -2.65
N GLN A 41 -5.31 -18.75 -3.80
CA GLN A 41 -4.40 -19.80 -4.25
C GLN A 41 -2.95 -19.39 -3.97
N ILE A 42 -2.12 -20.33 -3.56
CA ILE A 42 -0.69 -20.08 -3.45
C ILE A 42 -0.08 -20.20 -4.85
N VAL A 43 0.54 -19.11 -5.31
CA VAL A 43 1.20 -19.03 -6.62
C VAL A 43 2.67 -18.68 -6.46
N THR A 44 3.49 -19.11 -7.42
CA THR A 44 4.89 -18.69 -7.50
C THR A 44 5.02 -17.44 -8.36
N THR A 45 5.60 -16.38 -7.81
CA THR A 45 5.78 -15.08 -8.48
C THR A 45 7.13 -14.46 -8.13
N SER A 46 7.46 -13.33 -8.71
CA SER A 46 8.62 -12.51 -8.33
C SER A 46 8.17 -11.07 -8.13
N ILE A 47 8.82 -10.35 -7.23
CA ILE A 47 8.49 -8.95 -6.96
C ILE A 47 9.77 -8.13 -7.02
N GLN A 48 9.79 -7.16 -7.92
CA GLN A 48 10.80 -6.11 -7.92
C GLN A 48 10.20 -4.82 -7.35
N GLY A 49 11.05 -3.88 -7.00
CA GLY A 49 10.56 -2.58 -6.56
C GLY A 49 11.64 -1.64 -6.11
N ARG A 50 11.19 -0.51 -5.56
CA ARG A 50 12.06 0.55 -5.06
C ARG A 50 11.62 0.99 -3.66
N VAL A 51 12.61 1.21 -2.80
CA VAL A 51 12.43 1.75 -1.45
C VAL A 51 13.00 3.16 -1.40
N LEU A 52 12.17 4.11 -1.03
CA LEU A 52 12.49 5.54 -0.90
C LEU A 52 12.30 6.00 0.55
N ASN A 53 12.84 7.17 0.88
CA ASN A 53 12.50 7.92 2.09
C ASN A 53 11.54 9.07 1.77
N GLU A 54 11.08 9.79 2.80
CA GLU A 54 10.18 10.95 2.68
C GLU A 54 10.74 12.12 1.83
N GLN A 55 12.04 12.13 1.53
CA GLN A 55 12.67 13.08 0.61
C GLN A 55 12.77 12.56 -0.82
N ARG A 56 12.10 11.43 -1.13
CA ARG A 56 12.14 10.69 -2.39
C ARG A 56 13.55 10.21 -2.78
N GLN A 57 14.43 10.05 -1.80
CA GLN A 57 15.78 9.51 -2.00
C GLN A 57 15.77 8.00 -1.78
N PRO A 58 16.60 7.25 -2.52
CA PRO A 58 16.69 5.81 -2.36
C PRO A 58 17.20 5.40 -0.97
N VAL A 59 16.59 4.38 -0.38
CA VAL A 59 17.06 3.80 0.89
C VAL A 59 17.91 2.57 0.58
N GLN A 60 19.22 2.69 0.78
CA GLN A 60 20.17 1.59 0.63
C GLN A 60 20.21 0.68 1.87
N GLY A 61 20.38 -0.62 1.66
CA GLY A 61 20.62 -1.58 2.72
C GLY A 61 19.42 -1.77 3.65
N ALA A 62 18.20 -1.60 3.13
CA ALA A 62 16.98 -2.03 3.79
C ALA A 62 16.73 -3.51 3.49
N THR A 63 16.20 -4.24 4.48
CA THR A 63 15.87 -5.66 4.33
C THR A 63 14.44 -5.78 3.83
N VAL A 64 14.25 -6.34 2.65
CA VAL A 64 12.95 -6.58 2.03
C VAL A 64 12.61 -8.05 2.17
N SER A 65 11.41 -8.39 2.64
CA SER A 65 10.96 -9.77 2.88
C SER A 65 9.59 -10.02 2.27
N GLY A 66 9.40 -11.18 1.64
CA GLY A 66 8.11 -11.61 1.10
C GLY A 66 8.14 -13.09 0.68
N GLY A 67 7.05 -13.83 0.96
CA GLY A 67 6.91 -15.24 0.60
C GLY A 67 8.07 -16.15 1.06
N GLY A 68 8.64 -15.86 2.24
CA GLY A 68 9.75 -16.60 2.84
C GLY A 68 11.15 -16.26 2.29
N VAL A 69 11.24 -15.32 1.34
CA VAL A 69 12.51 -14.87 0.73
C VAL A 69 12.83 -13.46 1.21
N THR A 70 14.13 -13.17 1.31
CA THR A 70 14.65 -11.84 1.66
C THR A 70 15.59 -11.30 0.60
N ALA A 71 15.60 -9.98 0.40
CA ALA A 71 16.57 -9.25 -0.40
C ALA A 71 17.04 -8.00 0.35
N THR A 72 18.17 -7.44 -0.06
CA THR A 72 18.69 -6.17 0.47
C THR A 72 18.67 -5.12 -0.62
N THR A 73 18.18 -3.92 -0.30
CA THR A 73 18.14 -2.84 -1.29
C THR A 73 19.54 -2.36 -1.66
N ASP A 74 19.76 -2.09 -2.95
CA ASP A 74 21.01 -1.54 -3.45
C ASP A 74 21.13 -0.01 -3.21
N ALA A 75 22.18 0.61 -3.74
CA ALA A 75 22.43 2.05 -3.61
C ALA A 75 21.30 2.95 -4.16
N ASN A 76 20.44 2.38 -5.00
CA ASN A 76 19.34 3.08 -5.66
C ASN A 76 17.97 2.67 -5.11
N GLY A 77 17.98 1.95 -3.98
CA GLY A 77 16.78 1.50 -3.29
C GLY A 77 16.10 0.33 -3.97
N TYR A 78 16.70 -0.25 -5.02
CA TYR A 78 16.10 -1.34 -5.77
C TYR A 78 16.26 -2.68 -5.03
N PHE A 79 15.26 -3.55 -5.16
CA PHE A 79 15.33 -4.94 -4.73
C PHE A 79 14.61 -5.86 -5.74
N LEU A 80 14.92 -7.15 -5.66
CA LEU A 80 14.23 -8.22 -6.36
C LEU A 80 14.06 -9.43 -5.42
N LEU A 81 12.81 -9.82 -5.17
CA LEU A 81 12.45 -11.08 -4.54
C LEU A 81 12.06 -12.08 -5.63
N GLU A 82 12.83 -13.17 -5.77
CA GLU A 82 12.65 -14.13 -6.85
C GLU A 82 11.93 -15.38 -6.40
N LYS A 83 11.00 -15.88 -7.22
CA LYS A 83 10.32 -17.18 -7.05
C LYS A 83 9.74 -17.35 -5.64
N ILE A 84 9.13 -16.30 -5.14
CA ILE A 84 8.44 -16.33 -3.85
C ILE A 84 7.11 -17.04 -4.00
N ASN A 85 6.66 -17.70 -2.93
CA ASN A 85 5.33 -18.29 -2.85
C ASN A 85 4.45 -17.43 -1.95
N GLY A 86 3.29 -17.04 -2.45
CA GLY A 86 2.33 -16.23 -1.70
C GLY A 86 0.91 -16.41 -2.22
N PRO A 87 -0.10 -16.04 -1.43
CA PRO A 87 -1.48 -16.04 -1.89
C PRO A 87 -1.67 -15.01 -3.01
N ASP A 88 -2.32 -15.42 -4.08
CA ASP A 88 -2.63 -14.61 -5.27
C ASP A 88 -3.47 -13.37 -4.95
N ASP A 89 -4.34 -13.44 -3.94
CA ASP A 89 -5.18 -12.32 -3.52
C ASP A 89 -4.45 -11.34 -2.56
N ALA A 90 -3.44 -11.77 -1.78
CA ALA A 90 -2.86 -10.93 -0.73
C ALA A 90 -1.41 -11.29 -0.37
N THR A 91 -0.49 -11.22 -1.33
CA THR A 91 0.93 -11.40 -1.04
C THR A 91 1.48 -10.17 -0.32
N VAL A 92 2.17 -10.37 0.80
CA VAL A 92 2.75 -9.29 1.61
C VAL A 92 4.24 -9.17 1.34
N VAL A 93 4.68 -7.93 1.15
CA VAL A 93 6.09 -7.52 1.19
C VAL A 93 6.29 -6.57 2.34
N SER A 94 7.32 -6.79 3.14
CA SER A 94 7.72 -5.89 4.22
C SER A 94 9.14 -5.39 4.03
N VAL A 95 9.41 -4.18 4.52
CA VAL A 95 10.72 -3.53 4.43
C VAL A 95 11.12 -3.02 5.79
N ASP A 96 12.27 -3.49 6.26
CA ASP A 96 12.84 -3.14 7.56
C ASP A 96 14.15 -2.38 7.42
N LYS A 97 14.26 -1.25 8.12
CA LYS A 97 15.47 -0.43 8.19
C LYS A 97 15.50 0.32 9.51
N ALA A 98 16.59 0.18 10.26
CA ALA A 98 16.78 0.90 11.52
C ALA A 98 16.59 2.42 11.32
N GLY A 99 15.80 3.04 12.21
CA GLY A 99 15.44 4.46 12.15
C GLY A 99 14.16 4.77 11.37
N TYR A 100 13.53 3.76 10.76
CA TYR A 100 12.28 3.88 10.02
C TYR A 100 11.22 2.94 10.57
N PHE A 101 9.96 3.34 10.45
CA PHE A 101 8.86 2.42 10.65
C PHE A 101 8.93 1.32 9.59
N LYS A 102 8.68 0.07 10.00
CA LYS A 102 8.63 -1.06 9.08
C LYS A 102 7.54 -0.83 8.03
N GLY A 103 7.94 -0.73 6.77
CA GLY A 103 7.02 -0.54 5.64
C GLY A 103 6.38 -1.85 5.20
N TYR A 104 5.17 -1.79 4.65
CA TYR A 104 4.45 -2.96 4.16
C TYR A 104 3.72 -2.65 2.86
N ARG A 105 3.66 -3.61 1.93
CA ARG A 105 2.74 -3.60 0.78
C ARG A 105 2.03 -4.92 0.69
N THR A 106 0.77 -4.85 0.31
CA THR A 106 -0.04 -6.01 -0.03
C THR A 106 -0.45 -5.87 -1.47
N LEU A 107 -0.32 -6.95 -2.23
CA LEU A 107 -0.61 -6.95 -3.65
C LEU A 107 -1.30 -8.24 -4.05
N MET A 108 -2.20 -8.11 -5.02
CA MET A 108 -2.71 -9.23 -5.78
C MET A 108 -1.68 -9.61 -6.83
N VAL A 109 -1.22 -10.86 -6.84
CA VAL A 109 -0.11 -11.32 -7.68
C VAL A 109 -0.57 -12.33 -8.72
N ARG A 110 0.16 -12.42 -9.83
CA ARG A 110 -0.06 -13.43 -10.87
C ARG A 110 1.13 -14.39 -10.95
N GLU A 111 0.80 -15.66 -11.15
CA GLU A 111 1.77 -16.74 -11.31
C GLU A 111 2.72 -16.45 -12.47
N GLY A 112 4.03 -16.63 -12.24
CA GLY A 112 5.06 -16.51 -13.28
C GLY A 112 5.31 -15.09 -13.81
N ILE A 113 4.64 -14.07 -13.29
CA ILE A 113 4.81 -12.67 -13.74
C ILE A 113 5.55 -11.85 -12.67
N ILE A 114 6.58 -11.10 -13.08
CA ILE A 114 7.26 -10.15 -12.17
C ILE A 114 6.33 -8.98 -11.86
N GLN A 115 6.02 -8.79 -10.57
CA GLN A 115 5.24 -7.66 -10.05
C GLN A 115 6.16 -6.48 -9.69
N TYR A 116 5.60 -5.29 -9.56
CA TYR A 116 6.32 -4.10 -9.13
C TYR A 116 5.64 -3.43 -7.93
N ILE A 117 6.44 -2.97 -6.96
CA ILE A 117 5.97 -2.10 -5.87
C ILE A 117 6.93 -0.95 -5.62
N GLN A 118 6.41 0.11 -5.00
CA GLN A 118 7.19 1.19 -4.41
C GLN A 118 6.79 1.37 -2.95
N ILE A 119 7.77 1.58 -2.08
CA ILE A 119 7.59 1.82 -0.65
C ILE A 119 8.38 3.06 -0.25
N GLU A 120 7.73 3.99 0.43
CA GLU A 120 8.36 5.13 1.09
C GLU A 120 8.42 4.85 2.59
N LEU A 121 9.64 4.73 3.13
CA LEU A 121 9.87 4.52 4.55
C LEU A 121 9.76 5.85 5.31
N LEU A 122 9.04 5.80 6.42
CA LEU A 122 8.75 6.93 7.29
C LEU A 122 9.70 6.95 8.48
N LEU A 123 10.28 8.11 8.80
CA LEU A 123 11.18 8.24 9.94
C LEU A 123 10.44 8.06 11.28
N GLU A 124 11.14 7.45 12.23
CA GLU A 124 10.63 7.25 13.58
C GLU A 124 10.93 8.44 14.50
N ASN A 125 9.94 9.31 14.73
CA ASN A 125 10.08 10.40 15.69
C ASN A 125 10.02 9.88 17.13
N GLN A 126 11.17 9.85 17.81
CA GLN A 126 11.32 9.29 19.16
C GLN A 126 10.93 10.29 20.25
N ASN A 127 10.10 9.84 21.19
CA ASN A 127 9.63 10.61 22.33
C ASN A 127 9.73 9.75 23.61
N PRO A 128 10.52 10.17 24.61
CA PRO A 128 10.63 9.44 25.86
C PRO A 128 9.42 9.71 26.78
N ILE A 129 8.88 8.66 27.39
CA ILE A 129 7.89 8.73 28.48
C ILE A 129 8.27 7.77 29.62
N SER A 130 7.53 7.82 30.73
CA SER A 130 7.67 6.88 31.84
C SER A 130 6.47 5.93 31.87
N GLY A 131 6.72 4.62 31.98
CA GLY A 131 5.65 3.63 32.14
C GLY A 131 4.84 3.80 33.42
N THR A 132 5.44 4.41 34.46
CA THR A 132 4.73 4.69 35.72
C THR A 132 3.78 5.89 35.59
N SER A 133 4.27 7.02 35.09
CA SER A 133 3.48 8.26 35.03
C SER A 133 2.68 8.43 33.73
N GLY A 134 2.98 7.63 32.71
CA GLY A 134 2.49 7.86 31.36
C GLY A 134 3.09 9.13 30.75
N GLY A 135 2.36 9.74 29.83
CA GLY A 135 2.78 10.98 29.17
C GLY A 135 1.85 11.41 28.04
N VAL A 136 2.04 12.64 27.57
CA VAL A 136 1.36 13.18 26.37
C VAL A 136 2.44 13.54 25.36
N ILE A 137 2.33 12.99 24.15
CA ILE A 137 3.21 13.25 23.02
C ILE A 137 2.44 14.13 22.04
N PRO A 138 2.76 15.42 21.91
CA PRO A 138 2.16 16.29 20.91
C PRO A 138 2.86 16.14 19.55
N PHE A 139 2.10 16.28 18.48
CA PHE A 139 2.59 16.45 17.11
C PHE A 139 1.69 17.45 16.37
N PRO A 140 2.11 18.02 15.21
CA PRO A 140 1.34 19.07 14.55
C PRO A 140 -0.12 18.70 14.26
N GLU A 141 -0.36 17.42 13.97
CA GLU A 141 -1.65 16.85 13.59
C GLU A 141 -2.44 16.29 14.77
N GLY A 142 -1.96 16.38 16.01
CA GLY A 142 -2.67 15.78 17.14
C GLY A 142 -1.85 15.51 18.40
N THR A 143 -2.37 14.58 19.21
CA THR A 143 -1.73 14.11 20.43
C THR A 143 -1.87 12.60 20.59
N LEU A 144 -0.89 11.99 21.24
CA LEU A 144 -0.94 10.62 21.73
C LEU A 144 -0.72 10.62 23.24
N THR A 145 -1.68 10.11 23.99
CA THR A 145 -1.74 10.18 25.45
C THR A 145 -1.68 8.77 26.04
N PHE A 146 -0.75 8.56 26.96
CA PHE A 146 -0.58 7.35 27.74
C PHE A 146 -0.97 7.65 29.19
N PRO A 147 -2.04 7.04 29.73
CA PRO A 147 -2.38 7.16 31.14
C PRO A 147 -1.27 6.61 32.06
N PRO A 148 -1.21 7.01 33.34
CA PRO A 148 -0.31 6.39 34.30
C PRO A 148 -0.54 4.87 34.40
N GLY A 149 0.54 4.09 34.42
CA GLY A 149 0.48 2.63 34.52
C GLY A 149 -0.15 1.93 33.31
N SER A 150 -0.23 2.59 32.15
CA SER A 150 -0.89 2.04 30.95
C SER A 150 0.01 1.16 30.07
N ILE A 151 1.21 0.78 30.52
CA ILE A 151 2.21 0.16 29.66
C ILE A 151 2.59 -1.21 30.19
N LEU A 152 2.56 -2.20 29.30
CA LEU A 152 2.92 -3.58 29.55
C LEU A 152 4.16 -3.96 28.73
N THR A 153 4.95 -4.91 29.25
CA THR A 153 5.95 -5.65 28.47
C THR A 153 5.27 -6.57 27.47
N GLY A 154 5.97 -7.04 26.42
CA GLY A 154 5.43 -8.04 25.49
C GLY A 154 4.98 -9.39 26.11
N GLY A 155 5.25 -9.66 27.39
CA GLY A 155 4.69 -10.78 28.16
C GLY A 155 3.50 -10.40 29.06
N ASP A 156 2.81 -9.31 28.74
CA ASP A 156 1.64 -8.77 29.45
C ASP A 156 1.87 -8.40 30.94
N GLN A 157 3.13 -8.15 31.34
CA GLN A 157 3.46 -7.67 32.69
C GLN A 157 3.50 -6.14 32.76
N PRO A 158 3.04 -5.51 33.86
CA PRO A 158 3.16 -4.06 34.06
C PRO A 158 4.61 -3.58 33.96
N TYR A 159 4.82 -2.50 33.20
CA TYR A 159 6.14 -1.92 32.98
C TYR A 159 6.18 -0.47 33.47
N GLY A 160 6.97 -0.21 34.52
CA GLY A 160 7.10 1.11 35.14
C GLY A 160 8.32 1.92 34.70
N GLY A 161 9.20 1.35 33.86
CA GLY A 161 10.48 1.93 33.47
C GLY A 161 10.40 3.00 32.37
N PRO A 162 11.55 3.49 31.89
CA PRO A 162 11.62 4.38 30.73
C PRO A 162 11.10 3.70 29.47
N VAL A 163 10.35 4.45 28.66
CA VAL A 163 9.76 3.99 27.39
C VAL A 163 10.13 4.97 26.29
N THR A 164 10.62 4.45 25.17
CA THR A 164 10.76 5.21 23.93
C THR A 164 9.54 4.93 23.06
N VAL A 165 8.69 5.92 22.87
CA VAL A 165 7.57 5.86 21.93
C VAL A 165 7.98 6.53 20.64
N ARG A 166 7.74 5.87 19.52
CA ARG A 166 7.82 6.50 18.20
C ARG A 166 6.43 6.61 17.63
N SER A 167 6.12 7.73 17.00
CA SER A 167 4.81 7.95 16.38
C SER A 167 4.91 8.82 15.14
N ILE A 168 4.09 8.52 14.14
CA ILE A 168 3.91 9.39 12.97
C ILE A 168 2.44 9.42 12.54
N TYR A 169 1.95 10.62 12.23
CA TYR A 169 0.67 10.81 11.54
C TYR A 169 0.88 10.66 10.03
N ILE A 170 0.00 9.88 9.38
CA ILE A 170 0.05 9.66 7.95
C ILE A 170 -1.22 10.29 7.36
N ASN A 171 -1.04 11.36 6.57
CA ASN A 171 -2.14 12.09 5.96
C ASN A 171 -2.70 11.29 4.76
N PRO A 172 -3.97 10.83 4.78
CA PRO A 172 -4.56 10.09 3.66
C PRO A 172 -4.62 10.84 2.33
N GLU A 173 -4.52 12.17 2.37
CA GLU A 173 -4.58 13.07 1.20
C GLU A 173 -3.19 13.46 0.68
N ASN A 174 -2.11 12.91 1.26
CA ASN A 174 -0.75 13.15 0.79
C ASN A 174 -0.56 12.56 -0.62
N SER A 175 0.14 13.27 -1.51
CA SER A 175 0.42 12.78 -2.86
C SER A 175 1.25 11.49 -2.89
N THR A 176 2.03 11.21 -1.84
CA THR A 176 2.81 9.98 -1.68
C THR A 176 2.14 8.92 -0.80
N ILE A 177 0.86 9.11 -0.41
CA ILE A 177 0.15 8.18 0.49
C ILE A 177 0.21 6.73 -0.01
N ALA A 178 0.12 6.56 -1.33
CA ALA A 178 0.17 5.28 -2.03
C ALA A 178 1.48 4.52 -1.81
N ASP A 179 2.55 5.19 -1.38
CA ASP A 179 3.89 4.64 -1.09
C ASP A 179 4.20 4.62 0.42
N GLN A 180 3.48 5.41 1.22
CA GLN A 180 3.64 5.47 2.68
C GLN A 180 2.76 4.47 3.46
N MET A 181 1.49 4.35 3.09
CA MET A 181 0.52 3.55 3.86
C MET A 181 0.81 2.05 3.76
N PRO A 182 0.56 1.24 4.80
CA PRO A 182 0.70 -0.20 4.68
C PRO A 182 -0.49 -0.85 3.95
N GLY A 183 -0.24 -1.99 3.32
CA GLY A 183 -1.27 -2.77 2.63
C GLY A 183 -1.77 -2.11 1.34
N ASP A 184 -3.04 -2.30 1.05
CA ASP A 184 -3.73 -1.80 -0.16
C ASP A 184 -5.18 -1.37 0.12
N LEU A 185 -5.44 -0.88 1.34
CA LEU A 185 -6.76 -0.41 1.80
C LEU A 185 -7.87 -1.48 1.75
N ARG A 186 -7.51 -2.75 1.86
CA ARG A 186 -8.47 -3.84 2.12
C ARG A 186 -8.47 -4.22 3.58
N GLY A 187 -9.67 -4.40 4.15
CA GLY A 187 -9.83 -4.79 5.53
C GLY A 187 -10.76 -5.98 5.74
N ILE A 188 -10.62 -6.64 6.88
CA ILE A 188 -11.51 -7.69 7.39
C ILE A 188 -12.33 -7.10 8.54
N ASN A 189 -13.64 -7.00 8.34
CA ASN A 189 -14.55 -6.44 9.36
C ASN A 189 -14.89 -7.48 10.45
N GLU A 190 -15.67 -7.06 11.44
CA GLU A 190 -16.10 -7.92 12.58
C GLU A 190 -16.93 -9.15 12.15
N GLN A 191 -17.50 -9.15 10.94
CA GLN A 191 -18.20 -10.30 10.35
C GLN A 191 -17.28 -11.20 9.51
N ASN A 192 -15.96 -11.02 9.59
CA ASN A 192 -14.96 -11.69 8.76
C ASN A 192 -15.16 -11.49 7.25
N ARG A 193 -15.70 -10.33 6.85
CA ARG A 193 -15.93 -9.98 5.44
C ARG A 193 -14.86 -8.99 4.99
N GLN A 194 -14.32 -9.24 3.80
CA GLN A 194 -13.38 -8.33 3.16
C GLN A 194 -14.10 -7.10 2.62
N VAL A 195 -13.64 -5.92 3.00
CA VAL A 195 -14.18 -4.61 2.59
C VAL A 195 -13.06 -3.74 2.03
N PHE A 196 -13.42 -2.70 1.27
CA PHE A 196 -12.48 -1.65 0.85
C PHE A 196 -12.60 -0.48 1.81
N LEU A 197 -11.47 0.17 2.14
CA LEU A 197 -11.40 1.19 3.17
C LEU A 197 -11.23 2.58 2.55
N ARG A 198 -12.06 3.52 3.01
CA ARG A 198 -11.86 4.96 2.79
C ARG A 198 -11.20 5.54 4.03
N ALA A 199 -9.93 5.88 3.91
CA ALA A 199 -9.13 6.45 4.98
C ALA A 199 -9.53 7.91 5.28
N PHE A 200 -9.62 8.25 6.57
CA PHE A 200 -9.82 9.63 7.04
C PHE A 200 -8.67 10.15 7.90
N SER A 201 -7.96 9.27 8.60
CA SER A 201 -6.72 9.59 9.30
C SER A 201 -5.98 8.30 9.64
N MET A 202 -4.66 8.37 9.74
CA MET A 202 -3.82 7.22 10.05
C MET A 202 -2.69 7.63 11.01
N ILE A 203 -2.35 6.73 11.93
CA ILE A 203 -1.23 6.88 12.84
C ILE A 203 -0.44 5.56 12.90
N ALA A 204 0.88 5.64 12.93
CA ALA A 204 1.75 4.51 13.22
C ALA A 204 2.48 4.75 14.54
N THR A 205 2.63 3.70 15.34
CA THR A 205 3.32 3.78 16.64
C THR A 205 4.23 2.57 16.88
N THR A 206 5.36 2.77 17.55
CA THR A 206 6.16 1.69 18.16
C THR A 206 6.56 2.09 19.57
N MET A 207 6.81 1.11 20.43
CA MET A 207 7.14 1.33 21.83
C MET A 207 8.18 0.31 22.29
N GLU A 208 9.26 0.80 22.88
CA GLU A 208 10.38 -0.03 23.33
C GLU A 208 10.91 0.39 24.69
N ASP A 209 11.48 -0.55 25.43
CA ASP A 209 12.30 -0.26 26.61
C ASP A 209 13.74 0.15 26.23
N GLY A 210 14.57 0.44 27.23
CA GLY A 210 15.97 0.81 27.02
C GLY A 210 16.88 -0.30 26.46
N ALA A 211 16.39 -1.54 26.41
CA ALA A 211 17.07 -2.69 25.81
C ALA A 211 16.55 -3.03 24.41
N GLY A 212 15.57 -2.28 23.90
CA GLY A 212 14.94 -2.54 22.60
C GLY A 212 13.86 -3.61 22.63
N ASN A 213 13.41 -4.07 23.81
CA ASN A 213 12.28 -4.99 23.89
C ASN A 213 10.98 -4.24 23.63
N THR A 214 10.10 -4.85 22.83
CA THR A 214 8.78 -4.28 22.51
C THR A 214 7.90 -4.16 23.75
N LEU A 215 7.23 -3.02 23.86
CA LEU A 215 6.21 -2.70 24.85
C LEU A 215 4.87 -2.45 24.15
N HIS A 216 3.78 -2.45 24.90
CA HIS A 216 2.46 -2.11 24.36
C HIS A 216 1.55 -1.48 25.42
N PRO A 217 0.48 -0.78 25.00
CA PRO A 217 -0.55 -0.32 25.92
C PRO A 217 -1.31 -1.47 26.59
N ASP A 218 -1.77 -1.25 27.81
CA ASP A 218 -2.71 -2.12 28.51
C ASP A 218 -4.11 -2.04 27.85
N SER A 219 -4.68 -3.17 27.46
CA SER A 219 -6.03 -3.23 26.89
C SER A 219 -7.13 -2.68 27.80
N THR A 220 -6.93 -2.72 29.12
CA THR A 220 -7.88 -2.22 30.13
C THR A 220 -7.67 -0.74 30.46
N ASN A 221 -6.50 -0.20 30.14
CA ASN A 221 -6.12 1.21 30.32
C ASN A 221 -5.37 1.71 29.07
N PRO A 222 -6.03 1.79 27.90
CA PRO A 222 -5.35 1.98 26.62
C PRO A 222 -4.79 3.38 26.42
N ALA A 223 -3.86 3.49 25.48
CA ALA A 223 -3.41 4.79 24.97
C ALA A 223 -4.53 5.46 24.18
N ILE A 224 -4.58 6.78 24.21
CA ILE A 224 -5.62 7.59 23.57
C ILE A 224 -4.94 8.47 22.53
N PHE A 225 -5.39 8.40 21.28
CA PHE A 225 -4.99 9.36 20.26
C PHE A 225 -6.09 10.41 20.07
N ARG A 226 -5.66 11.60 19.68
CA ARG A 226 -6.49 12.64 19.07
C ARG A 226 -5.77 13.08 17.81
N ILE A 227 -6.32 12.81 16.63
CA ILE A 227 -5.66 13.10 15.35
C ILE A 227 -6.58 13.86 14.42
N MET A 228 -6.02 14.80 13.68
CA MET A 228 -6.76 15.67 12.78
C MET A 228 -7.46 14.89 11.66
N ILE A 229 -8.57 15.44 11.21
CA ILE A 229 -9.24 15.06 9.97
C ILE A 229 -8.78 16.07 8.91
N PRO A 230 -8.20 15.63 7.77
CA PRO A 230 -7.90 16.52 6.66
C PRO A 230 -9.13 17.34 6.25
N ASN A 231 -8.95 18.64 6.02
CA ASN A 231 -10.07 19.55 5.72
C ASN A 231 -10.90 19.11 4.50
N THR A 232 -10.28 18.46 3.50
CA THR A 232 -10.94 17.92 2.31
C THR A 232 -11.89 16.78 2.63
N LEU A 233 -11.68 16.08 3.75
CA LEU A 233 -12.49 14.94 4.21
C LEU A 233 -13.49 15.33 5.31
N ALA A 234 -13.41 16.55 5.85
CA ALA A 234 -14.18 16.98 7.02
C ALA A 234 -15.69 16.99 6.79
N SER A 235 -16.17 17.16 5.56
CA SER A 235 -17.61 17.16 5.24
C SER A 235 -18.23 15.77 5.18
N SER A 236 -17.45 14.75 4.80
CA SER A 236 -17.88 13.35 4.73
C SER A 236 -17.48 12.53 5.96
N ALA A 237 -16.72 13.13 6.89
CA ALA A 237 -16.27 12.50 8.12
C ALA A 237 -17.42 12.23 9.12
N PRO A 238 -17.77 10.96 9.38
CA PRO A 238 -18.85 10.60 10.31
C PRO A 238 -18.54 10.98 11.77
N THR A 239 -19.58 11.03 12.62
CA THR A 239 -19.41 11.30 14.06
C THR A 239 -18.73 10.14 14.80
N GLU A 240 -18.98 8.91 14.38
CA GLU A 240 -18.32 7.70 14.89
C GLU A 240 -17.77 6.91 13.70
N ILE A 241 -16.54 6.43 13.81
CA ILE A 241 -15.83 5.76 12.71
C ILE A 241 -15.16 4.47 13.22
N PRO A 242 -15.21 3.37 12.45
CA PRO A 242 -14.43 2.18 12.79
C PRO A 242 -12.93 2.44 12.80
N LEU A 243 -12.24 1.79 13.73
CA LEU A 243 -10.78 1.72 13.76
C LEU A 243 -10.28 0.42 13.18
N TRP A 244 -9.17 0.50 12.48
CA TRP A 244 -8.57 -0.61 11.76
C TRP A 244 -7.11 -0.73 12.13
N TYR A 245 -6.69 -1.91 12.57
CA TYR A 245 -5.30 -2.25 12.87
C TYR A 245 -4.68 -3.02 11.70
N PHE A 246 -3.53 -2.60 11.18
CA PHE A 246 -2.88 -3.32 10.09
C PHE A 246 -2.20 -4.61 10.59
N ASN A 247 -2.61 -5.76 10.08
CA ASN A 247 -1.95 -7.03 10.32
C ASN A 247 -0.84 -7.26 9.28
N GLY A 248 0.41 -7.10 9.70
CA GLY A 248 1.59 -7.27 8.84
C GLY A 248 1.84 -8.70 8.33
N ASP A 249 1.21 -9.71 8.92
CA ASP A 249 1.35 -11.11 8.48
C ASP A 249 0.35 -11.44 7.37
N THR A 250 -0.88 -10.94 7.48
CA THR A 250 -1.95 -11.21 6.50
C THR A 250 -2.05 -10.13 5.41
N GLY A 251 -1.49 -8.95 5.64
CA GLY A 251 -1.59 -7.81 4.72
C GLY A 251 -2.93 -7.09 4.75
N PHE A 252 -3.79 -7.40 5.71
CA PHE A 252 -5.13 -6.83 5.82
C PHE A 252 -5.24 -5.93 7.04
N TRP A 253 -6.05 -4.88 6.88
CA TRP A 253 -6.53 -4.08 7.99
C TRP A 253 -7.63 -4.84 8.75
N ILE A 254 -7.50 -5.02 10.05
CA ILE A 254 -8.47 -5.74 10.89
C ILE A 254 -9.28 -4.72 11.68
N GLN A 255 -10.60 -4.76 11.58
CA GLN A 255 -11.45 -3.85 12.36
C GLN A 255 -11.29 -4.14 13.86
N GLU A 256 -10.90 -3.13 14.62
CA GLU A 256 -10.69 -3.21 16.06
C GLU A 256 -11.07 -1.88 16.73
N GLY A 257 -12.28 -1.79 17.27
CA GLY A 257 -12.76 -0.61 18.01
C GLY A 257 -13.27 0.54 17.14
N THR A 258 -13.44 1.70 17.75
CA THR A 258 -14.02 2.90 17.11
C THR A 258 -13.35 4.18 17.61
N ALA A 259 -13.43 5.24 16.81
CA ALA A 259 -13.11 6.60 17.20
C ALA A 259 -14.32 7.52 17.06
N THR A 260 -14.35 8.59 17.84
CA THR A 260 -15.40 9.61 17.81
C THR A 260 -14.83 10.92 17.29
N ARG A 261 -15.57 11.59 16.42
CA ARG A 261 -15.24 12.92 15.93
C ARG A 261 -15.53 13.95 17.02
N GLU A 262 -14.51 14.70 17.42
CA GLU A 262 -14.61 15.80 18.36
C GLU A 262 -14.10 17.08 17.69
N GLY A 263 -15.01 17.84 17.08
CA GLY A 263 -14.66 18.99 16.25
C GLY A 263 -14.00 18.54 14.94
N ASN A 264 -12.73 18.88 14.76
CA ASN A 264 -11.94 18.58 13.55
C ASN A 264 -11.02 17.36 13.71
N ASP A 265 -11.12 16.65 14.84
CA ASP A 265 -10.24 15.52 15.16
C ASP A 265 -11.06 14.25 15.39
N TYR A 266 -10.46 13.10 15.10
CA TYR A 266 -10.90 11.83 15.65
C TYR A 266 -10.17 11.53 16.96
N VAL A 267 -10.93 11.11 17.97
CA VAL A 267 -10.43 10.64 19.25
C VAL A 267 -10.75 9.16 19.40
N GLY A 268 -9.73 8.34 19.63
CA GLY A 268 -9.84 6.89 19.74
C GLY A 268 -8.82 6.30 20.69
N LYS A 269 -8.94 4.99 20.91
CA LYS A 269 -8.08 4.23 21.83
C LYS A 269 -7.30 3.19 21.04
N ILE A 270 -6.02 3.01 21.37
CA ILE A 270 -5.17 1.96 20.80
C ILE A 270 -4.58 1.10 21.91
N THR A 271 -4.58 -0.20 21.65
CA THR A 271 -4.17 -1.27 22.58
C THR A 271 -2.85 -1.92 22.16
N LYS A 272 -2.36 -1.60 20.95
CA LYS A 272 -1.19 -2.22 20.33
C LYS A 272 -0.35 -1.19 19.58
N PRO A 273 0.98 -1.29 19.59
CA PRO A 273 1.81 -0.60 18.63
C PRO A 273 1.55 -1.13 17.21
N GLY A 274 1.79 -0.30 16.21
CA GLY A 274 1.58 -0.57 14.81
C GLY A 274 0.78 0.53 14.13
N TYR A 275 0.24 0.21 12.95
CA TYR A 275 -0.55 1.13 12.14
C TYR A 275 -2.03 1.03 12.50
N TRP A 276 -2.64 2.18 12.72
CA TRP A 276 -4.05 2.36 13.00
C TRP A 276 -4.66 3.34 12.01
N LEU A 277 -5.83 2.99 11.48
CA LEU A 277 -6.54 3.76 10.47
C LEU A 277 -7.97 4.03 10.93
N CYS A 278 -8.39 5.30 10.90
CA CYS A 278 -9.80 5.69 10.97
C CYS A 278 -10.37 5.60 9.55
N ALA A 279 -11.26 4.64 9.29
CA ALA A 279 -11.80 4.45 7.95
C ALA A 279 -13.26 3.99 7.95
N THR A 280 -14.01 4.51 6.97
CA THR A 280 -15.28 3.92 6.57
C THR A 280 -15.04 2.83 5.53
N THR A 281 -16.09 2.08 5.20
CA THR A 281 -16.01 0.95 4.26
C THR A 281 -16.74 1.25 2.97
N LEU A 282 -16.42 0.48 1.93
CA LEU A 282 -17.13 0.43 0.64
C LEU A 282 -17.16 -1.03 0.13
N PRO A 283 -18.17 -1.40 -0.68
CA PRO A 283 -18.13 -2.65 -1.44
C PRO A 283 -17.03 -2.60 -2.50
N GLN A 284 -16.50 -3.75 -2.90
CA GLN A 284 -15.35 -3.85 -3.81
C GLN A 284 -15.52 -4.91 -4.89
N ILE A 285 -14.82 -4.72 -6.01
CA ILE A 285 -14.67 -5.70 -7.11
C ILE A 285 -13.20 -5.85 -7.48
N ALA A 286 -12.84 -6.98 -8.09
CA ALA A 286 -11.53 -7.12 -8.73
C ALA A 286 -11.55 -6.45 -10.11
N LEU A 287 -10.56 -5.61 -10.39
CA LEU A 287 -10.38 -4.92 -11.66
C LEU A 287 -9.07 -5.37 -12.31
N THR A 288 -9.14 -5.76 -13.58
CA THR A 288 -7.98 -6.02 -14.43
C THR A 288 -7.91 -4.98 -15.52
N ALA A 289 -6.75 -4.37 -15.77
CA ALA A 289 -6.55 -3.44 -16.87
C ALA A 289 -5.19 -3.67 -17.53
N GLY A 290 -5.18 -3.84 -18.86
CA GLY A 290 -3.94 -3.96 -19.63
C GLY A 290 -3.44 -2.59 -20.09
N ILE A 291 -2.27 -2.17 -19.63
CA ILE A 291 -1.63 -0.89 -19.98
C ILE A 291 -0.64 -1.13 -21.13
N LYS A 292 -0.89 -0.45 -22.26
CA LYS A 292 -0.09 -0.59 -23.49
C LYS A 292 0.30 0.76 -24.05
N ASP A 293 1.45 0.83 -24.71
CA ASP A 293 1.86 2.03 -25.44
C ASP A 293 1.04 2.21 -26.74
N GLN A 294 1.30 3.29 -27.47
CA GLN A 294 0.67 3.59 -28.77
C GLN A 294 0.96 2.55 -29.88
N ASN A 295 1.92 1.65 -29.66
CA ASN A 295 2.31 0.59 -30.59
C ASN A 295 1.79 -0.80 -30.15
N GLY A 296 1.04 -0.87 -29.04
CA GLY A 296 0.51 -2.10 -28.47
C GLY A 296 1.48 -2.90 -27.61
N ASN A 297 2.68 -2.38 -27.30
CA ASN A 297 3.61 -3.03 -26.38
C ASN A 297 3.12 -2.85 -24.93
N PRO A 298 3.31 -3.83 -24.04
CA PRO A 298 3.02 -3.65 -22.62
C PRO A 298 3.92 -2.57 -22.00
N VAL A 299 3.36 -1.81 -21.06
CA VAL A 299 4.07 -0.81 -20.26
C VAL A 299 4.15 -1.30 -18.82
N PRO A 300 5.27 -1.92 -18.41
CA PRO A 300 5.45 -2.43 -17.05
C PRO A 300 5.82 -1.32 -16.06
N ASN A 301 5.67 -1.61 -14.77
CA ASN A 301 6.15 -0.80 -13.65
C ASN A 301 5.60 0.63 -13.63
N ILE A 302 4.44 0.88 -14.24
CA ILE A 302 3.83 2.20 -14.28
C ILE A 302 2.69 2.30 -13.26
N ARG A 303 2.58 3.47 -12.60
CA ARG A 303 1.56 3.68 -11.57
C ARG A 303 0.19 3.77 -12.22
N VAL A 304 -0.75 2.99 -11.70
CA VAL A 304 -2.17 3.06 -12.02
C VAL A 304 -2.94 3.40 -10.75
N THR A 305 -3.59 4.56 -10.78
CA THR A 305 -4.47 5.03 -9.71
C THR A 305 -5.90 4.93 -10.19
N VAL A 306 -6.77 4.27 -9.42
CA VAL A 306 -8.20 4.16 -9.71
C VAL A 306 -8.97 4.82 -8.57
N MET A 307 -9.73 5.89 -8.86
CA MET A 307 -10.47 6.65 -7.85
C MET A 307 -11.97 6.63 -8.11
N THR A 308 -12.81 6.71 -7.08
CA THR A 308 -14.22 7.06 -7.29
C THR A 308 -14.35 8.47 -7.84
N LYS A 309 -15.24 8.72 -8.81
CA LYS A 309 -15.40 10.03 -9.45
C LYS A 309 -15.89 11.14 -8.50
N VAL A 310 -16.70 10.80 -7.51
CA VAL A 310 -17.35 11.77 -6.62
C VAL A 310 -16.49 12.07 -5.39
N ASP A 311 -16.13 11.03 -4.65
CA ASP A 311 -15.42 11.14 -3.37
C ASP A 311 -13.89 11.01 -3.48
N PHE A 312 -13.38 10.81 -4.70
CA PHE A 312 -11.94 10.62 -4.99
C PHE A 312 -11.23 9.54 -4.15
N ILE A 313 -11.97 8.52 -3.69
CA ILE A 313 -11.46 7.43 -2.88
C ILE A 313 -10.52 6.58 -3.74
N PRO A 314 -9.21 6.50 -3.42
CA PRO A 314 -8.24 5.91 -4.31
C PRO A 314 -7.96 4.43 -4.02
N SER A 315 -7.62 3.72 -5.08
CA SER A 315 -6.91 2.44 -5.10
C SER A 315 -5.63 2.64 -5.91
N PHE A 316 -4.54 2.00 -5.50
CA PHE A 316 -3.23 2.15 -6.13
C PHE A 316 -2.62 0.79 -6.43
N ALA A 317 -2.03 0.63 -7.60
CA ALA A 317 -1.05 -0.42 -7.86
C ALA A 317 -0.15 -0.01 -9.03
N PHE A 318 0.81 -0.87 -9.36
CA PHE A 318 1.61 -0.75 -10.56
C PHE A 318 1.20 -1.82 -11.56
N SER A 319 1.43 -1.56 -12.85
CA SER A 319 1.39 -2.63 -13.84
C SER A 319 2.55 -3.60 -13.61
N ALA A 320 2.28 -4.90 -13.77
CA ALA A 320 3.32 -5.92 -13.74
C ALA A 320 4.12 -5.94 -15.06
N GLU A 321 5.07 -6.85 -15.17
CA GLU A 321 5.93 -6.99 -16.35
C GLU A 321 5.17 -7.11 -17.70
N ASP A 322 4.01 -7.77 -17.69
CA ASP A 322 3.12 -7.94 -18.85
C ASP A 322 2.24 -6.71 -19.13
N GLY A 323 2.45 -5.61 -18.42
CA GLY A 323 1.68 -4.37 -18.50
C GLY A 323 0.30 -4.45 -17.85
N ILE A 324 -0.03 -5.51 -17.10
CA ILE A 324 -1.36 -5.64 -16.48
C ILE A 324 -1.36 -5.10 -15.06
N PHE A 325 -2.28 -4.18 -14.80
CA PHE A 325 -2.77 -3.81 -13.48
C PHE A 325 -3.82 -4.82 -13.01
N TYR A 326 -3.73 -5.24 -11.75
CA TYR A 326 -4.70 -6.13 -11.10
C TYR A 326 -4.86 -5.76 -9.63
N GLY A 327 -6.07 -5.48 -9.18
CA GLY A 327 -6.34 -5.05 -7.80
C GLY A 327 -7.83 -4.94 -7.46
N LYS A 328 -8.16 -4.68 -6.20
CA LYS A 328 -9.54 -4.39 -5.79
C LYS A 328 -9.82 -2.90 -5.88
N VAL A 329 -11.01 -2.54 -6.35
CA VAL A 329 -11.48 -1.15 -6.45
C VAL A 329 -12.92 -1.03 -5.95
N PRO A 330 -13.40 0.17 -5.59
CA PRO A 330 -14.78 0.38 -5.16
C PRO A 330 -15.81 -0.09 -6.20
N ALA A 331 -16.77 -0.90 -5.76
CA ALA A 331 -17.88 -1.38 -6.58
C ALA A 331 -18.95 -0.31 -6.77
N ASN A 332 -19.79 -0.44 -7.81
CA ASN A 332 -20.98 0.38 -8.07
C ASN A 332 -20.72 1.90 -8.16
N ASN A 333 -19.48 2.29 -8.42
CA ASN A 333 -19.05 3.67 -8.58
C ASN A 333 -18.56 3.91 -10.01
N VAL A 334 -18.82 5.09 -10.57
CA VAL A 334 -18.04 5.56 -11.71
C VAL A 334 -16.62 5.81 -11.21
N LEU A 335 -15.63 5.21 -11.87
CA LEU A 335 -14.23 5.31 -11.47
C LEU A 335 -13.44 6.14 -12.48
N ILE A 336 -12.40 6.81 -12.01
CA ILE A 336 -11.39 7.51 -12.80
C ILE A 336 -10.12 6.67 -12.74
N LEU A 337 -9.69 6.11 -13.88
CA LEU A 337 -8.41 5.44 -14.02
C LEU A 337 -7.38 6.45 -14.56
N THR A 338 -6.30 6.63 -13.81
CA THR A 338 -5.17 7.49 -14.16
C THR A 338 -3.91 6.65 -14.26
N VAL A 339 -3.16 6.80 -15.35
CA VAL A 339 -1.82 6.23 -15.53
C VAL A 339 -0.82 7.36 -15.44
N THR A 340 0.12 7.25 -14.49
CA THR A 340 1.14 8.26 -14.21
C THR A 340 2.52 7.65 -14.39
N ASP A 341 3.40 8.34 -15.11
CA ASP A 341 4.79 7.89 -15.28
C ASP A 341 5.63 8.08 -14.01
N ASN A 342 6.89 7.64 -14.07
CA ASN A 342 7.83 7.72 -12.95
C ASN A 342 8.33 9.16 -12.66
N CYS A 343 7.88 10.14 -13.45
CA CYS A 343 8.22 11.54 -13.36
C CYS A 343 7.01 12.39 -12.94
N ASP A 344 5.97 11.74 -12.41
CA ASP A 344 4.69 12.33 -11.97
C ASP A 344 3.84 12.94 -13.10
N ASN A 345 4.11 12.63 -14.38
CA ASN A 345 3.26 13.09 -15.49
C ASN A 345 2.09 12.14 -15.71
N VAL A 346 0.89 12.71 -15.86
CA VAL A 346 -0.31 11.94 -16.25
C VAL A 346 -0.24 11.61 -17.74
N LEU A 347 -0.08 10.33 -18.05
CA LEU A 347 -0.06 9.83 -19.43
C LEU A 347 -1.46 9.54 -19.98
N ARG A 348 -2.37 9.16 -19.08
CA ARG A 348 -3.76 8.82 -19.43
C ARG A 348 -4.66 9.04 -18.24
N GLN A 349 -5.86 9.56 -18.51
CA GLN A 349 -6.95 9.62 -17.55
C GLN A 349 -8.26 9.35 -18.28
N GLN A 350 -9.09 8.45 -17.73
CA GLN A 350 -10.41 8.17 -18.29
C GLN A 350 -11.40 7.67 -17.24
N GLU A 351 -12.68 7.89 -17.50
CA GLU A 351 -13.76 7.28 -16.73
C GLU A 351 -13.98 5.82 -17.15
N ILE A 352 -14.25 4.95 -16.18
CA ILE A 352 -14.60 3.54 -16.36
C ILE A 352 -15.73 3.15 -15.41
N GLY A 353 -16.39 2.03 -15.68
CA GLY A 353 -17.48 1.54 -14.86
C GLY A 353 -18.78 2.34 -15.04
N PRO A 354 -19.74 2.23 -14.11
CA PRO A 354 -19.65 1.49 -12.86
C PRO A 354 -19.61 -0.03 -13.05
N PHE A 355 -18.97 -0.74 -12.12
CA PHE A 355 -18.88 -2.21 -12.13
C PHE A 355 -19.47 -2.79 -10.84
N SER A 356 -20.30 -3.83 -10.97
CA SER A 356 -20.93 -4.53 -9.84
C SER A 356 -20.33 -5.92 -9.56
N ALA A 357 -19.45 -6.40 -10.44
CA ALA A 357 -18.70 -7.65 -10.31
C ALA A 357 -17.29 -7.48 -10.87
N ALA A 358 -16.46 -8.52 -10.77
CA ALA A 358 -15.11 -8.51 -11.33
C ALA A 358 -15.13 -8.10 -12.81
N ALA A 359 -14.25 -7.17 -13.19
CA ALA A 359 -14.28 -6.52 -14.49
C ALA A 359 -12.89 -6.48 -15.13
N THR A 360 -12.86 -6.57 -16.46
CA THR A 360 -11.66 -6.36 -17.25
C THR A 360 -11.85 -5.14 -18.16
N VAL A 361 -10.98 -4.16 -18.01
CA VAL A 361 -10.91 -3.01 -18.91
C VAL A 361 -9.86 -3.33 -19.97
N SER A 362 -10.35 -3.50 -21.20
CA SER A 362 -9.50 -3.89 -22.32
C SER A 362 -8.59 -2.73 -22.75
N ASN A 363 -7.28 -2.99 -22.83
CA ASN A 363 -6.23 -2.19 -23.46
C ASN A 363 -6.33 -0.66 -23.23
N ILE A 364 -5.87 -0.19 -22.08
CA ILE A 364 -5.59 1.23 -21.83
C ILE A 364 -4.35 1.62 -22.63
N SER A 365 -4.55 2.34 -23.74
CA SER A 365 -3.44 2.89 -24.51
C SER A 365 -2.93 4.20 -23.90
N VAL A 366 -1.63 4.25 -23.63
CA VAL A 366 -0.90 5.45 -23.21
C VAL A 366 0.03 5.91 -24.33
N THR A 367 0.16 7.23 -24.50
CA THR A 367 1.14 7.80 -25.43
C THR A 367 2.43 8.07 -24.66
N LEU A 368 3.45 7.26 -24.92
CA LEU A 368 4.76 7.44 -24.31
C LEU A 368 5.57 8.53 -25.03
N PRO A 369 6.16 9.51 -24.31
CA PRO A 369 6.99 10.53 -24.94
C PRO A 369 8.25 9.92 -25.55
N ALA A 370 8.42 10.05 -26.86
CA ALA A 370 9.57 9.47 -27.57
C ALA A 370 10.92 9.99 -27.07
N SER A 371 10.95 11.21 -26.53
CA SER A 371 12.14 11.86 -25.98
C SER A 371 12.55 11.34 -24.61
N THR A 372 11.76 10.50 -23.94
CA THR A 372 12.05 9.99 -22.59
C THR A 372 11.63 8.53 -22.41
N SER A 373 11.37 7.79 -23.48
CA SER A 373 10.95 6.38 -23.42
C SER A 373 11.96 5.49 -24.12
N LEU A 374 12.35 4.39 -23.46
CA LEU A 374 13.25 3.38 -23.99
C LEU A 374 12.55 2.03 -24.08
N ILE A 375 12.46 1.47 -25.28
CA ILE A 375 11.96 0.13 -25.56
C ILE A 375 13.17 -0.77 -25.80
N ILE A 376 13.31 -1.83 -25.01
CA ILE A 376 14.40 -2.79 -25.12
C ILE A 376 13.83 -4.11 -25.62
N ARG A 377 14.28 -4.56 -26.79
CA ARG A 377 13.89 -5.83 -27.43
C ARG A 377 15.12 -6.70 -27.62
N GLY A 378 15.52 -7.39 -26.56
CA GLY A 378 16.79 -8.09 -26.54
C GLY A 378 16.70 -9.58 -26.83
N THR A 379 17.86 -10.15 -27.11
CA THR A 379 18.06 -11.60 -27.23
C THR A 379 19.16 -12.08 -26.29
N ALA A 380 19.01 -13.29 -25.76
CA ALA A 380 19.96 -13.93 -24.86
C ALA A 380 20.25 -15.36 -25.34
N LYS A 381 21.54 -15.65 -25.53
CA LYS A 381 22.03 -16.96 -25.96
C LYS A 381 23.10 -17.48 -25.00
N ASP A 382 23.27 -18.78 -24.91
CA ASP A 382 24.39 -19.39 -24.21
C ASP A 382 25.67 -19.45 -25.08
N CYS A 383 26.74 -20.04 -24.54
CA CYS A 383 28.02 -20.20 -25.25
C CYS A 383 27.95 -21.06 -26.51
N ASP A 384 26.97 -21.96 -26.57
CA ASP A 384 26.76 -22.84 -27.70
C ASP A 384 25.83 -22.18 -28.74
N ASN A 385 25.57 -20.87 -28.59
CA ASN A 385 24.69 -20.07 -29.44
C ASN A 385 23.24 -20.59 -29.46
N THR A 386 22.85 -21.33 -28.42
CA THR A 386 21.48 -21.79 -28.16
C THR A 386 20.73 -20.74 -27.36
N ASN A 387 19.43 -20.61 -27.58
CA ASN A 387 18.61 -19.65 -26.85
C ASN A 387 18.53 -20.05 -25.36
N VAL A 388 18.75 -19.08 -24.47
CA VAL A 388 18.49 -19.27 -23.03
C VAL A 388 17.00 -19.57 -22.82
N ALA A 389 16.67 -20.79 -22.39
CA ALA A 389 15.28 -21.25 -22.32
C ALA A 389 14.45 -20.43 -21.32
N ALA A 390 14.99 -20.21 -20.13
CA ALA A 390 14.41 -19.39 -19.08
C ALA A 390 15.50 -18.63 -18.33
N GLY A 391 15.31 -17.35 -18.10
CA GLY A 391 16.29 -16.50 -17.43
C GLY A 391 15.70 -15.19 -16.99
N LYS A 392 16.57 -14.26 -16.59
CA LYS A 392 16.20 -12.86 -16.33
C LYS A 392 17.29 -11.93 -16.85
N VAL A 393 16.93 -10.69 -17.07
CA VAL A 393 17.86 -9.59 -17.31
C VAL A 393 17.58 -8.47 -16.30
N ILE A 394 18.63 -7.98 -15.65
CA ILE A 394 18.60 -6.75 -14.86
C ILE A 394 19.16 -5.63 -15.73
N ILE A 395 18.33 -4.63 -16.02
CA ILE A 395 18.70 -3.43 -16.76
C ILE A 395 18.95 -2.31 -15.75
N ASN A 396 20.19 -1.83 -15.67
CA ASN A 396 20.54 -0.60 -14.95
C ASN A 396 20.54 0.57 -15.93
N ILE A 397 19.70 1.58 -15.68
CA ILE A 397 19.59 2.81 -16.46
C ILE A 397 19.23 3.98 -15.54
N ASP A 398 19.91 5.12 -15.71
CA ASP A 398 19.75 6.32 -14.86
C ASP A 398 19.86 6.00 -13.36
N GLY A 399 20.77 5.07 -13.02
CA GLY A 399 20.92 4.57 -11.66
C GLY A 399 19.73 3.75 -11.17
N THR A 400 18.77 3.34 -11.98
CA THR A 400 17.64 2.51 -11.55
C THR A 400 17.71 1.14 -12.19
N ASN A 401 17.48 0.09 -11.40
CA ASN A 401 17.44 -1.29 -11.86
C ASN A 401 16.00 -1.69 -12.22
N TYR A 402 15.88 -2.46 -13.30
CA TYR A 402 14.63 -3.04 -13.78
C TYR A 402 14.88 -4.50 -14.14
N ALA A 403 14.02 -5.41 -13.70
CA ALA A 403 14.05 -6.81 -14.10
C ALA A 403 13.09 -7.05 -15.27
N ALA A 404 13.53 -7.88 -16.20
CA ALA A 404 12.69 -8.52 -17.20
C ALA A 404 13.02 -10.00 -17.34
N THR A 405 12.02 -10.81 -17.66
CA THR A 405 12.08 -12.26 -17.85
C THR A 405 12.63 -12.57 -19.24
N ILE A 406 13.57 -13.51 -19.30
CA ILE A 406 14.03 -14.12 -20.55
C ILE A 406 13.21 -15.37 -20.79
N THR A 407 12.51 -15.42 -21.92
CA THR A 407 11.76 -16.59 -22.38
C THR A 407 12.23 -16.98 -23.76
N GLN A 408 12.70 -18.21 -23.93
CA GLN A 408 13.17 -18.76 -25.21
C GLN A 408 14.17 -17.84 -25.93
N GLY A 409 15.09 -17.25 -25.17
CA GLY A 409 16.17 -16.38 -25.63
C GLY A 409 15.73 -14.97 -25.97
N THR A 410 14.52 -14.55 -25.59
CA THR A 410 14.02 -13.18 -25.85
C THR A 410 13.58 -12.50 -24.56
N PHE A 411 13.77 -11.19 -24.50
CA PHE A 411 13.23 -10.35 -23.44
C PHE A 411 12.76 -9.01 -24.02
N ASN A 412 11.70 -8.45 -23.45
CA ASN A 412 11.16 -7.17 -23.87
C ASN A 412 10.72 -6.35 -22.67
N THR A 413 11.12 -5.08 -22.61
CA THR A 413 10.62 -4.15 -21.58
C THR A 413 10.55 -2.74 -22.11
N THR A 414 9.65 -1.95 -21.55
CA THR A 414 9.49 -0.52 -21.83
C THR A 414 9.80 0.24 -20.55
N ILE A 415 10.76 1.17 -20.62
CA ILE A 415 11.19 2.00 -19.50
C ILE A 415 10.87 3.45 -19.83
N VAL A 416 10.02 4.08 -19.01
CA VAL A 416 9.79 5.53 -19.06
C VAL A 416 10.80 6.21 -18.14
N ARG A 417 11.70 6.99 -18.74
CA ARG A 417 12.78 7.73 -18.10
C ARG A 417 12.31 9.16 -17.79
N CYS A 418 13.05 9.84 -16.91
CA CYS A 418 12.89 11.28 -16.67
C CYS A 418 13.97 12.13 -17.37
N GLU A 419 14.90 11.47 -18.07
CA GLU A 419 16.05 12.09 -18.72
C GLU A 419 15.96 11.97 -20.25
N THR A 420 16.36 13.05 -20.94
CA THR A 420 16.38 13.08 -22.41
C THR A 420 17.73 12.64 -23.00
N ASP A 421 18.79 12.74 -22.20
CA ASP A 421 20.16 12.54 -22.69
C ASP A 421 20.47 11.04 -22.86
N PRO A 422 21.33 10.70 -23.84
CA PRO A 422 21.85 9.34 -23.96
C PRO A 422 22.64 8.94 -22.71
N VAL A 423 22.46 7.70 -22.27
CA VAL A 423 23.11 7.16 -21.06
C VAL A 423 23.71 5.79 -21.36
N ASN A 424 24.74 5.42 -20.60
CA ASN A 424 25.21 4.03 -20.61
C ASN A 424 24.26 3.19 -19.79
N ILE A 425 23.71 2.16 -20.41
CA ILE A 425 22.90 1.15 -19.75
C ILE A 425 23.72 -0.12 -19.55
N THR A 426 23.53 -0.79 -18.43
CA THR A 426 24.15 -2.10 -18.16
C THR A 426 23.06 -3.16 -18.10
N LEU A 427 23.17 -4.20 -18.92
CA LEU A 427 22.28 -5.35 -18.91
C LEU A 427 23.04 -6.53 -18.33
N THR A 428 22.54 -7.10 -17.24
CA THR A 428 23.07 -8.31 -16.63
C THR A 428 22.07 -9.43 -16.83
N ALA A 429 22.37 -10.37 -17.73
CA ALA A 429 21.50 -11.51 -18.02
C ALA A 429 21.97 -12.74 -17.28
N THR A 430 21.04 -13.46 -16.66
CA THR A 430 21.25 -14.72 -15.96
C THR A 430 20.41 -15.82 -16.61
N ASP A 431 21.04 -16.94 -16.93
CA ASP A 431 20.36 -18.17 -17.33
C ASP A 431 19.94 -18.95 -16.07
N ASN A 432 18.65 -19.20 -15.90
CA ASN A 432 18.12 -19.88 -14.72
C ASN A 432 18.43 -21.38 -14.70
N GLY A 433 18.72 -21.98 -15.85
CA GLY A 433 19.03 -23.41 -15.95
C GLY A 433 20.47 -23.71 -15.53
N THR A 434 21.42 -22.87 -15.92
CA THR A 434 22.85 -23.04 -15.63
C THR A 434 23.35 -22.19 -14.46
N GLY A 435 22.62 -21.12 -14.10
CA GLY A 435 23.06 -20.12 -13.13
C GLY A 435 24.10 -19.13 -13.66
N LYS A 436 24.52 -19.29 -14.93
CA LYS A 436 25.52 -18.42 -15.56
C LYS A 436 24.97 -17.01 -15.74
N THR A 437 25.85 -16.03 -15.60
CA THR A 437 25.50 -14.61 -15.72
C THR A 437 26.54 -13.93 -16.59
N SER A 438 26.10 -13.03 -17.45
CA SER A 438 27.02 -12.12 -18.16
C SER A 438 26.44 -10.72 -18.16
N ALA A 439 27.32 -9.72 -18.23
CA ALA A 439 26.93 -8.32 -18.30
C ALA A 439 27.44 -7.67 -19.59
N MET A 440 26.63 -6.77 -20.14
CA MET A 440 27.05 -5.89 -21.23
C MET A 440 26.70 -4.45 -20.90
N THR A 441 27.52 -3.52 -21.38
CA THR A 441 27.21 -2.09 -21.34
C THR A 441 27.05 -1.58 -22.77
N THR A 442 25.99 -0.82 -23.02
CA THR A 442 25.78 -0.14 -24.29
C THR A 442 25.28 1.28 -24.03
N ASN A 443 25.56 2.18 -24.96
CA ASN A 443 24.89 3.47 -24.94
C ASN A 443 23.44 3.28 -25.43
N ALA A 444 22.49 3.90 -24.73
CA ALA A 444 21.10 3.97 -25.14
C ALA A 444 20.64 5.42 -25.15
N SER A 445 20.15 5.86 -26.29
CA SER A 445 19.25 7.01 -26.38
C SER A 445 17.81 6.56 -26.11
N ASN A 446 16.91 7.50 -25.93
CA ASN A 446 15.47 7.22 -26.01
C ASN A 446 15.11 6.63 -27.40
N GLY A 447 14.05 5.84 -27.48
CA GLY A 447 13.66 5.07 -28.68
C GLY A 447 13.68 3.56 -28.46
N THR A 448 14.09 2.79 -29.48
CA THR A 448 14.15 1.32 -29.41
C THR A 448 15.57 0.81 -29.61
N ILE A 449 16.00 -0.13 -28.77
CA ILE A 449 17.27 -0.84 -28.89
C ILE A 449 17.05 -2.36 -28.93
N THR A 450 17.97 -3.08 -29.56
CA THR A 450 17.90 -4.54 -29.73
C THR A 450 19.19 -5.23 -29.28
N PRO A 451 19.50 -5.24 -27.96
CA PRO A 451 20.74 -5.82 -27.46
C PRO A 451 20.77 -7.34 -27.66
N ASN A 452 21.97 -7.88 -27.91
CA ASN A 452 22.22 -9.31 -27.95
C ASN A 452 23.27 -9.64 -26.89
N ILE A 453 22.92 -10.50 -25.94
CA ILE A 453 23.81 -10.92 -24.86
C ILE A 453 24.11 -12.42 -24.96
N VAL A 454 25.39 -12.76 -24.85
CA VAL A 454 25.85 -14.14 -24.71
C VAL A 454 26.12 -14.39 -23.23
N VAL A 455 25.43 -15.36 -22.65
CA VAL A 455 25.48 -15.73 -21.22
C VAL A 455 26.44 -16.90 -21.07
N CYS A 456 27.70 -16.57 -20.76
CA CYS A 456 28.79 -17.53 -20.86
C CYS A 456 29.59 -17.75 -19.59
N ASP A 457 29.84 -16.69 -18.83
CA ASP A 457 30.31 -16.57 -17.44
C ASP A 457 30.62 -15.07 -17.18
#